data_AF-A0A161SSP9-F1
#
_entry.id   AF-A0A161SSP9-F1
#
_cell.length_a   1.000
_cell.length_b   1.000
_cell.length_c   1.000
_cell.angle_alpha   90.00
_cell.angle_beta   90.00
_cell.angle_gamma   90.00
#
_symmetry.space_group_name_H-M   'P 1'
#
loop_
_entity.id
_entity.type
_entity.pdbx_description
1 polymer ?
#
loop_
_entity_poly.entity_id
_entity_poly.type
_entity_poly.pdbx_seq_one_letter_code
_entity_poly.pdbx_strand_id
1 'polypeptide(L)'
;MPAFITFGRILFAVIFIASGASKFLDLSATADAIASKVIPTIPAVVTPYATQLEGLAGMELKQILAIAVATLELVGGILVALNLGARFFALVLVLFVMAATFYFHDFWNLTGPEAKNQMIHALKNLSLIGGLFMIAGIGRSARLPGGYNEV
;
A
#
# COMPACT_ATOMS: atom_id res chain seq x y z
N MET A 1 -2.20 -22.32 17.86
CA MET A 1 -1.81 -22.09 16.46
C MET A 1 -1.44 -20.62 16.13
N PRO A 2 -0.48 -19.98 16.83
CA PRO A 2 -0.02 -18.62 16.50
C PRO A 2 1.04 -18.57 15.38
N ALA A 3 1.73 -19.69 15.11
CA ALA A 3 2.81 -19.77 14.14
C ALA A 3 2.31 -19.54 12.69
N PHE A 4 1.20 -20.17 12.30
CA PHE A 4 0.61 -20.01 10.96
C PHE A 4 0.16 -18.57 10.67
N ILE A 5 -0.41 -17.88 11.66
CA ILE A 5 -0.83 -16.48 11.52
C ILE A 5 0.38 -15.56 11.34
N THR A 6 1.44 -15.79 12.13
CA THR A 6 2.67 -15.01 12.03
C THR A 6 3.37 -15.24 10.68
N PHE A 7 3.43 -16.49 10.24
CA PHE A 7 4.01 -16.86 8.96
C PHE A 7 3.23 -16.25 7.78
N GLY A 8 1.90 -16.36 7.79
CA GLY A 8 1.04 -15.74 6.78
C GLY A 8 1.21 -14.23 6.72
N ARG A 9 1.35 -13.55 7.86
CA ARG A 9 1.57 -12.10 7.92
C ARG A 9 2.93 -11.69 7.34
N ILE A 10 3.97 -12.48 7.58
CA ILE A 10 5.30 -12.23 7.00
C ILE A 10 5.24 -12.41 5.49
N LEU A 11 4.69 -13.52 4.99
CA LEU A 11 4.55 -13.75 3.54
C LEU A 11 3.74 -12.65 2.86
N PHE A 12 2.66 -12.20 3.51
CA PHE A 12 1.84 -11.11 3.03
C PHE A 12 2.64 -9.80 2.92
N ALA A 13 3.39 -9.45 3.97
CA ALA A 13 4.19 -8.24 4.01
C ALA A 13 5.33 -8.23 2.98
N VAL A 14 5.89 -9.39 2.63
CA VAL A 14 7.00 -9.48 1.65
C VAL A 14 6.61 -8.86 0.31
N ILE A 15 5.37 -8.99 -0.14
CA ILE A 15 4.92 -8.38 -1.41
C ILE A 15 5.03 -6.86 -1.35
N PHE A 16 4.59 -6.24 -0.25
CA PHE A 16 4.66 -4.79 -0.06
C PHE A 16 6.10 -4.31 0.11
N ILE A 17 6.93 -5.05 0.84
CA ILE A 17 8.34 -4.72 1.03
C ILE A 17 9.10 -4.78 -0.29
N ALA A 18 8.94 -5.86 -1.06
CA ALA A 18 9.58 -6.02 -2.35
C ALA A 18 9.09 -4.97 -3.35
N SER A 19 7.78 -4.73 -3.41
CA SER A 19 7.17 -3.71 -4.26
C SER A 19 7.64 -2.30 -3.91
N GLY A 20 7.65 -1.93 -2.62
CA GLY A 20 8.13 -0.63 -2.14
C GLY A 20 9.63 -0.42 -2.39
N ALA A 21 10.44 -1.47 -2.18
CA ALA A 21 11.87 -1.42 -2.49
C ALA A 21 12.12 -1.22 -3.99
N SER A 22 11.40 -1.94 -4.86
CA SER A 22 11.50 -1.75 -6.31
C SER A 22 11.12 -0.33 -6.74
N LYS A 23 10.09 0.26 -6.14
CA LYS A 23 9.72 1.67 -6.40
C LYS A 23 10.78 2.67 -5.91
N PHE A 24 11.52 2.34 -4.86
CA PHE A 24 12.65 3.14 -4.39
C PHE A 24 13.86 3.06 -5.32
N LEU A 25 14.12 1.87 -5.88
CA LEU A 25 15.21 1.68 -6.82
C LEU A 25 14.91 2.32 -8.18
N ASP A 26 13.64 2.38 -8.58
CA ASP A 26 13.20 3.04 -9.82
C ASP A 26 12.17 4.14 -9.53
N LEU A 27 12.68 5.18 -8.87
CA LEU A 27 11.91 6.33 -8.43
C LEU A 27 11.45 7.18 -9.62
N SER A 28 12.23 7.19 -10.71
CA SER A 28 11.89 7.88 -11.95
C SER A 28 10.68 7.24 -12.63
N ALA A 29 10.70 5.93 -12.84
CA ALA A 29 9.57 5.24 -13.47
C ALA A 29 8.29 5.37 -12.63
N THR A 30 8.41 5.32 -11.31
CA THR A 30 7.28 5.53 -10.40
C THR A 30 6.73 6.96 -10.51
N ALA A 31 7.61 7.96 -10.57
CA ALA A 31 7.21 9.36 -10.74
C ALA A 31 6.49 9.59 -12.08
N ASP A 32 6.98 9.00 -13.17
CA ASP A 32 6.35 9.11 -14.49
C ASP A 32 4.98 8.43 -14.54
N ALA A 33 4.83 7.28 -13.89
CA ALA A 33 3.55 6.59 -13.74
C ALA A 33 2.53 7.44 -12.97
N ILE A 34 2.95 8.05 -11.86
CA ILE A 34 2.11 8.98 -11.06
C ILE A 34 1.77 10.23 -11.87
N ALA A 35 2.73 10.81 -12.59
CA ALA A 35 2.50 11.98 -13.43
C ALA A 35 1.46 11.73 -14.53
N SER A 36 1.43 10.51 -15.08
CA SER A 36 0.52 10.15 -16.17
C SER A 36 -0.92 9.92 -15.73
N LYS A 37 -1.14 9.39 -14.51
CA LYS A 37 -2.46 8.91 -14.08
C LYS A 37 -3.03 9.65 -12.86
N VAL A 38 -2.19 10.15 -11.98
CA VAL A 38 -2.60 10.75 -10.70
C VAL A 38 -2.61 12.27 -10.76
N ILE A 39 -1.59 12.89 -11.36
CA ILE A 39 -1.54 14.36 -11.47
C ILE A 39 -2.73 14.95 -12.25
N PRO A 40 -3.19 14.37 -13.38
CA PRO A 40 -4.33 14.91 -14.13
C PRO A 40 -5.66 14.87 -13.38
N THR A 41 -5.78 14.04 -12.33
CA THR A 41 -7.00 13.92 -11.54
C THR A 41 -6.96 14.76 -10.26
N ILE A 42 -5.87 15.49 -10.01
CA ILE A 42 -5.77 16.41 -8.87
C ILE A 42 -6.74 17.57 -9.09
N PRO A 43 -7.71 17.80 -8.18
CA PRO A 43 -8.62 18.92 -8.32
C PRO A 43 -7.89 20.26 -8.17
N ALA A 44 -8.34 21.28 -8.90
CA ALA A 44 -7.71 22.61 -8.96
C ALA A 44 -7.49 23.28 -7.59
N VAL A 45 -8.27 22.89 -6.57
CA VAL A 45 -8.12 23.35 -5.19
C VAL A 45 -6.80 22.90 -4.54
N VAL A 46 -6.21 21.80 -5.01
CA VAL A 46 -4.97 21.22 -4.45
C VAL A 46 -3.72 21.71 -5.20
N THR A 47 -3.89 22.15 -6.45
CA THR A 47 -2.84 22.73 -7.31
C THR A 47 -2.01 23.85 -6.66
N PRO A 48 -2.59 24.84 -5.94
CA PRO A 48 -1.78 25.88 -5.29
C PRO A 48 -0.95 25.35 -4.11
N TYR A 49 -1.36 24.25 -3.48
CA TYR A 49 -0.57 23.60 -2.43
C TYR A 49 0.55 22.74 -3.03
N ALA A 50 0.32 22.13 -4.20
CA ALA A 50 1.35 21.39 -4.92
C ALA A 50 2.53 22.29 -5.31
N THR A 51 2.27 23.47 -5.88
CA THR A 51 3.32 24.42 -6.26
C THR A 51 4.07 24.99 -5.05
N GLN A 52 3.39 25.15 -3.91
CA GLN A 52 4.04 25.52 -2.65
C GLN A 52 4.99 24.43 -2.14
N LEU A 53 4.56 23.16 -2.20
CA LEU A 53 5.39 22.03 -1.80
C LEU A 53 6.62 21.87 -2.70
N GLU A 54 6.48 22.08 -4.02
CA GLU A 54 7.60 22.06 -4.96
C GLU A 54 8.62 23.17 -4.64
N GLY A 55 8.15 24.39 -4.35
CA GLY A 55 9.01 25.51 -3.98
C GLY A 55 9.75 25.30 -2.65
N LEU A 56 9.14 24.62 -1.68
CA LEU A 56 9.76 24.31 -0.38
C LEU A 56 10.72 23.13 -0.45
N ALA A 57 10.38 22.08 -1.20
CA ALA A 57 11.16 20.85 -1.29
C ALA A 57 12.26 20.91 -2.36
N GLY A 58 12.17 21.84 -3.32
CA GLY A 58 13.09 21.92 -4.47
C GLY A 58 13.00 20.72 -5.41
N MET A 59 11.90 19.98 -5.37
CA MET A 59 11.64 18.77 -6.18
C MET A 59 10.27 18.88 -6.84
N GLU A 60 10.09 18.22 -8.00
CA GLU A 60 8.79 18.15 -8.67
C GLU A 60 7.79 17.30 -7.86
N LEU A 61 6.51 17.66 -7.91
CA LEU A 61 5.44 16.98 -7.17
C LEU A 61 5.42 15.47 -7.46
N LYS A 62 5.67 15.06 -8.70
CA LYS A 62 5.72 13.65 -9.11
C LYS A 62 6.79 12.87 -8.34
N GLN A 63 7.94 13.47 -8.06
CA GLN A 63 9.03 12.85 -7.30
C GLN A 63 8.66 12.77 -5.82
N ILE A 64 8.08 13.84 -5.27
CA ILE A 64 7.60 13.86 -3.87
C ILE A 64 6.58 12.74 -3.64
N LEU A 65 5.60 12.61 -4.54
CA LEU A 65 4.58 11.56 -4.47
C LEU A 65 5.17 10.16 -4.67
N ALA A 66 6.14 10.00 -5.58
CA ALA A 66 6.82 8.71 -5.77
C ALA A 66 7.57 8.26 -4.51
N ILE A 67 8.31 9.17 -3.86
CA ILE A 67 8.99 8.89 -2.59
C ILE A 67 7.96 8.55 -1.50
N ALA A 68 6.88 9.33 -1.41
CA ALA A 68 5.84 9.11 -0.41
C ALA A 68 5.17 7.73 -0.57
N VAL A 69 4.81 7.35 -1.80
CA VAL A 69 4.23 6.05 -2.12
C VAL A 69 5.20 4.91 -1.81
N ALA A 70 6.45 5.01 -2.28
CA ALA A 70 7.47 3.99 -2.03
C ALA A 70 7.73 3.81 -0.52
N THR A 71 7.80 4.92 0.22
CA THR A 71 7.98 4.92 1.68
C THR A 71 6.79 4.30 2.38
N LEU A 72 5.56 4.69 2.02
CA LEU A 72 4.35 4.16 2.64
C LEU A 72 4.25 2.65 2.44
N GLU A 73 4.55 2.16 1.25
CA GLU A 73 4.46 0.73 0.93
C GLU A 73 5.53 -0.08 1.66
N LEU A 74 6.78 0.40 1.65
CA LEU A 74 7.90 -0.26 2.31
C LEU A 74 7.74 -0.26 3.83
N VAL A 75 7.54 0.91 4.42
CA VAL A 75 7.41 1.07 5.87
C VAL A 75 6.12 0.42 6.36
N GLY A 76 4.99 0.60 5.64
CA GLY A 76 3.73 -0.04 5.95
C GLY A 76 3.84 -1.56 5.92
N GLY A 77 4.50 -2.14 4.91
CA GLY A 77 4.78 -3.57 4.83
C GLY A 77 5.60 -4.08 6.02
N ILE A 78 6.68 -3.38 6.39
CA ILE A 78 7.53 -3.73 7.54
C ILE A 78 6.72 -3.68 8.85
N LEU A 79 5.92 -2.64 9.06
CA LEU A 79 5.14 -2.48 10.29
C LEU A 79 4.04 -3.54 10.41
N VAL A 80 3.42 -3.92 9.28
CA VAL A 80 2.51 -5.07 9.22
C VAL A 80 3.26 -6.38 9.51
N ALA A 81 4.45 -6.59 8.96
CA ALA A 81 5.27 -7.79 9.25
C ALA A 81 5.58 -7.90 10.76
N LEU A 82 6.00 -6.80 11.38
CA LEU A 82 6.41 -6.73 12.79
C LEU A 82 5.24 -6.65 13.79
N ASN A 83 3.99 -6.62 13.32
CA ASN A 83 2.79 -6.41 14.13
C ASN A 83 2.74 -5.06 14.88
N LEU A 84 3.56 -4.08 14.49
CA LEU A 84 3.64 -2.81 15.20
C LEU A 84 2.59 -1.87 14.62
N GLY A 85 1.44 -1.76 15.29
CA GLY A 85 0.32 -0.97 14.78
C GLY A 85 -0.34 -1.55 13.52
N ALA A 86 -0.20 -2.87 13.29
CA ALA A 86 -0.62 -3.54 12.06
C ALA A 86 -2.08 -3.27 11.64
N ARG A 87 -2.99 -3.02 12.58
CA ARG A 87 -4.37 -2.62 12.26
C ARG A 87 -4.46 -1.30 11.49
N PHE A 88 -3.75 -0.28 11.99
CA PHE A 88 -3.77 1.04 11.38
C PHE A 88 -3.07 1.01 10.03
N PHE A 89 -1.87 0.45 9.96
CA PHE A 89 -1.12 0.35 8.72
C PHE A 89 -1.77 -0.57 7.69
N ALA A 90 -2.48 -1.62 8.12
CA ALA A 90 -3.25 -2.44 7.19
C ALA A 90 -4.39 -1.66 6.55
N LEU A 91 -5.11 -0.83 7.31
CA LEU A 91 -6.17 0.03 6.75
C LEU A 91 -5.60 1.09 5.80
N VAL A 92 -4.47 1.70 6.14
CA VAL A 92 -3.78 2.64 5.23
C VAL A 92 -3.36 1.93 3.93
N LEU A 93 -2.80 0.72 4.03
CA LEU A 93 -2.45 -0.07 2.85
C LEU A 93 -3.69 -0.51 2.05
N VAL A 94 -4.84 -0.75 2.68
CA VAL A 94 -6.10 -1.05 1.98
C VAL A 94 -6.49 0.14 1.10
N LEU A 95 -6.50 1.35 1.67
CA LEU A 95 -6.80 2.56 0.92
C LEU A 95 -5.81 2.77 -0.23
N PHE A 96 -4.51 2.56 0.04
CA PHE A 96 -3.47 2.65 -0.97
C PHE A 96 -3.68 1.65 -2.12
N VAL A 97 -3.92 0.36 -1.82
CA VAL A 97 -4.12 -0.69 -2.84
C VAL A 97 -5.40 -0.44 -3.64
N MET A 98 -6.46 0.08 -3.01
CA MET A 98 -7.68 0.49 -3.73
C MET A 98 -7.40 1.62 -4.71
N ALA A 99 -6.72 2.68 -4.27
CA ALA A 99 -6.33 3.78 -5.14
C ALA A 99 -5.41 3.31 -6.28
N ALA A 100 -4.39 2.50 -5.97
CA ALA A 100 -3.47 1.96 -6.96
C ALA A 100 -4.20 1.09 -8.01
N THR A 101 -5.15 0.26 -7.59
CA THR A 101 -5.98 -0.53 -8.50
C THR A 101 -6.82 0.36 -9.42
N PHE A 102 -7.44 1.39 -8.85
CA PHE A 102 -8.27 2.31 -9.63
C PHE A 102 -7.48 3.07 -10.70
N TYR A 103 -6.30 3.57 -10.34
CA TYR A 103 -5.48 4.41 -11.23
C TYR A 103 -4.62 3.64 -12.23
N PHE A 104 -4.09 2.47 -11.84
CA PHE A 104 -3.09 1.74 -12.63
C PHE A 104 -3.61 0.46 -13.27
N HIS A 105 -4.76 -0.06 -12.83
CA HIS A 105 -5.34 -1.29 -13.36
C HIS A 105 -6.77 -1.06 -13.86
N ASP A 106 -6.92 -0.05 -14.71
CA ASP A 106 -8.16 0.28 -15.43
C ASP A 106 -8.45 -0.77 -16.52
N PHE A 107 -8.85 -1.97 -16.09
CA PHE A 107 -9.19 -3.06 -16.99
C PHE A 107 -10.56 -2.86 -17.66
N TRP A 108 -11.41 -2.00 -17.09
CA TRP A 108 -12.77 -1.73 -17.60
C TRP A 108 -12.76 -0.84 -18.84
N ASN A 109 -11.70 -0.08 -19.07
CA ASN A 109 -11.54 0.76 -20.26
C ASN A 109 -10.66 0.13 -21.36
N LEU A 110 -10.23 -1.13 -21.18
CA LEU A 110 -9.35 -1.84 -22.13
C LEU A 110 -10.09 -3.00 -22.81
N THR A 111 -9.61 -3.45 -23.96
CA THR A 111 -10.17 -4.61 -24.68
C THR A 111 -9.07 -5.58 -25.13
N GLY A 112 -9.45 -6.83 -25.41
CA GLY A 112 -8.51 -7.84 -25.90
C GLY A 112 -7.58 -8.44 -24.81
N PRO A 113 -6.39 -8.92 -25.20
CA PRO A 113 -5.45 -9.59 -24.28
C PRO A 113 -4.96 -8.69 -23.13
N GLU A 114 -4.82 -7.39 -23.38
CA GLU A 114 -4.35 -6.41 -22.39
C GLU A 114 -5.36 -6.21 -21.26
N ALA A 115 -6.65 -6.16 -21.59
CA ALA A 115 -7.72 -6.09 -20.58
C ALA A 115 -7.68 -7.29 -19.63
N LYS A 116 -7.46 -8.51 -20.16
CA LYS A 116 -7.34 -9.71 -19.33
C LYS A 116 -6.15 -9.62 -18.37
N ASN A 117 -5.02 -9.12 -18.85
CA ASN A 117 -3.83 -8.97 -18.01
C ASN A 117 -4.07 -7.95 -16.87
N GLN A 118 -4.65 -6.79 -17.19
CA GLN A 118 -4.97 -5.77 -16.19
C GLN A 118 -6.05 -6.25 -15.20
N MET A 119 -7.04 -7.02 -15.67
CA MET A 119 -8.04 -7.65 -14.80
C MET A 119 -7.39 -8.61 -13.80
N ILE A 120 -6.40 -9.41 -14.23
CA ILE A 120 -5.65 -10.29 -13.33
C ILE A 120 -4.90 -9.48 -12.27
N HIS A 121 -4.28 -8.36 -12.64
CA HIS A 121 -3.64 -7.47 -11.67
C HIS A 121 -4.64 -6.86 -10.68
N ALA A 122 -5.80 -6.41 -11.14
CA ALA A 122 -6.87 -5.91 -10.28
C ALA A 122 -7.38 -6.98 -9.30
N LEU A 123 -7.56 -8.23 -9.76
CA LEU A 123 -7.97 -9.35 -8.91
C LEU A 123 -6.91 -9.73 -7.87
N LYS A 124 -5.62 -9.64 -8.22
CA LYS A 124 -4.52 -9.82 -7.25
C LYS A 124 -4.60 -8.76 -6.16
N ASN A 125 -4.79 -7.49 -6.53
CA ASN A 125 -4.94 -6.40 -5.57
C ASN A 125 -6.18 -6.56 -4.70
N LEU A 126 -7.30 -7.05 -5.25
CA LEU A 126 -8.51 -7.35 -4.48
C LEU A 126 -8.25 -8.43 -3.42
N SER A 127 -7.49 -9.48 -3.77
CA SER A 127 -7.04 -10.50 -2.82
C SER A 127 -6.15 -9.91 -1.72
N LEU A 128 -5.24 -8.98 -2.07
CA LEU A 128 -4.41 -8.26 -1.09
C LEU A 128 -5.26 -7.42 -0.12
N ILE A 129 -6.28 -6.72 -0.63
CA ILE A 129 -7.23 -5.97 0.21
C ILE A 129 -7.94 -6.90 1.20
N GLY A 130 -8.43 -8.06 0.74
CA GLY A 130 -9.02 -9.07 1.60
C GLY A 130 -8.07 -9.56 2.69
N GLY A 131 -6.81 -9.84 2.33
CA GLY A 131 -5.77 -10.23 3.29
C GLY A 131 -5.46 -9.15 4.32
N LEU A 132 -5.39 -7.88 3.91
CA LEU A 132 -5.21 -6.74 4.83
C LEU A 132 -6.39 -6.59 5.79
N PHE A 133 -7.63 -6.76 5.32
CA PHE A 133 -8.80 -6.74 6.19
C PHE A 133 -8.78 -7.88 7.22
N MET A 134 -8.34 -9.08 6.83
CA MET A 134 -8.14 -10.17 7.77
C MET A 134 -7.08 -9.80 8.83
N ILE A 135 -5.94 -9.22 8.42
CA ILE A 135 -4.89 -8.77 9.34
C ILE A 135 -5.40 -7.65 10.27
N ALA A 136 -6.22 -6.72 9.78
CA ALA A 136 -6.82 -5.67 10.58
C ALA A 136 -7.85 -6.23 11.60
N GLY A 137 -8.61 -7.24 11.19
CA GLY A 137 -9.60 -7.94 12.03
C GLY A 137 -8.97 -8.78 13.13
N ILE A 138 -7.85 -9.45 12.86
CA ILE A 138 -7.07 -10.24 13.84
C ILE A 138 -6.34 -9.27 14.78
N GLY A 139 -7.07 -8.68 15.72
CA GLY A 139 -6.51 -7.91 16.81
C GLY A 139 -5.51 -8.71 17.61
N ARG A 140 -4.47 -8.03 18.10
CA ARG A 140 -3.53 -8.53 19.12
C ARG A 140 -4.29 -9.47 20.04
N SER A 141 -4.04 -10.78 19.92
CA SER A 141 -4.61 -11.76 20.83
C SER A 141 -4.33 -11.22 22.23
N ALA A 142 -5.40 -10.83 22.93
CA ALA A 142 -5.27 -10.38 24.31
C ALA A 142 -4.49 -11.49 25.00
N ARG A 143 -3.28 -11.18 25.48
CA ARG A 143 -2.62 -12.07 26.43
C ARG A 143 -3.63 -12.21 27.56
N LEU A 144 -4.20 -13.40 27.70
CA LEU A 144 -4.95 -13.73 28.90
C LEU A 144 -4.04 -13.34 30.08
N PRO A 145 -4.53 -12.55 31.04
CA PRO A 145 -3.78 -12.32 32.26
C PRO A 145 -3.49 -13.70 32.86
N GLY A 146 -2.23 -14.11 32.84
CA GLY A 146 -1.79 -15.23 33.65
C GLY A 146 -1.97 -14.82 35.11
N GLY A 147 -2.68 -15.64 35.88
CA GLY A 147 -2.71 -15.53 37.33
C GLY A 147 -4.10 -15.64 37.92
N TYR A 148 -4.54 -16.87 38.19
CA TYR A 148 -5.10 -17.19 39.49
C TYR A 148 -4.53 -18.56 39.93
N ASN A 149 -3.42 -18.43 40.66
CA ASN A 149 -3.12 -19.05 41.95
C ASN A 149 -3.35 -20.56 42.10
N GLU A 150 -2.23 -21.24 42.35
CA GLU A 150 -2.16 -22.42 43.20
C GLU A 150 -2.89 -22.16 44.53
N VAL A 151 -3.85 -23.03 44.86
CA VAL A 151 -4.26 -23.41 46.23
C VAL A 151 -4.64 -24.87 46.24
#